data_AF-A0A8B5XZU4-F1
#
_entry.id   AF-A0A8B5XZU4-F1
#
_cell.length_a   1.000
_cell.length_b   1.000
_cell.length_c   1.000
_cell.angle_alpha   90.00
_cell.angle_beta   90.00
_cell.angle_gamma   90.00
#
_symmetry.space_group_name_H-M   'P 1'
#
loop_
_entity.id
_entity.type
_entity.pdbx_description
1 polymer ?
#
loop_
_entity_poly.entity_id
_entity_poly.type
_entity_poly.pdbx_seq_one_letter_code
_entity_poly.pdbx_strand_id
1 'polypeptide(L)'
;MAIRSIRHFGVSGRRILEAILNGEKIETDGLRKMVDWRTKASITDIANAINGRIRRHHRDMLRYHWEHMGYLEETIEELEKQIEQLLSPYRKEVELLDGITGVNKAAAATFIAEMGVDMSVFKSAKHLASWAGVSPGNYESAGKKNE
;
A
#
# COMPACT_ATOMS: atom_id res chain seq x y z
N MET A 1 8.07 2.27 -13.22
CA MET A 1 6.73 2.93 -13.10
C MET A 1 6.18 2.50 -11.76
N ALA A 2 6.14 3.43 -10.80
CA ALA A 2 6.08 3.15 -9.37
C ALA A 2 4.95 2.18 -9.00
N ILE A 3 5.29 1.16 -8.22
CA ILE A 3 4.34 0.48 -7.36
C ILE A 3 3.65 1.60 -6.56
N ARG A 4 2.33 1.47 -6.41
CA ARG A 4 1.41 2.57 -6.10
C ARG A 4 1.93 3.40 -4.90
N SER A 5 2.41 4.64 -5.11
CA SER A 5 2.82 5.56 -4.02
C SER A 5 1.69 5.63 -2.99
N ILE A 6 1.87 4.93 -1.86
CA ILE A 6 0.85 4.82 -0.82
C ILE A 6 0.90 6.13 -0.05
N ARG A 7 0.03 7.07 -0.44
CA ARG A 7 -0.24 8.24 0.38
C ARG A 7 -1.40 7.93 1.32
N HIS A 8 -1.12 7.89 2.62
CA HIS A 8 -2.11 7.48 3.62
C HIS A 8 -3.29 8.47 3.70
N PHE A 9 -3.01 9.76 3.53
CA PHE A 9 -4.01 10.81 3.36
C PHE A 9 -4.04 11.35 1.92
N GLY A 10 -5.26 11.58 1.41
CA GLY A 10 -5.49 12.36 0.20
C GLY A 10 -5.20 13.86 0.38
N VAL A 11 -5.18 14.60 -0.72
CA VAL A 11 -4.74 16.02 -0.78
C VAL A 11 -5.46 16.91 0.24
N SER A 12 -6.80 16.83 0.34
CA SER A 12 -7.57 17.61 1.32
C SER A 12 -7.13 17.33 2.75
N GLY A 13 -6.95 16.05 3.11
CA GLY A 13 -6.57 15.63 4.46
C GLY A 13 -5.18 16.12 4.85
N ARG A 14 -4.22 16.05 3.91
CA ARG A 14 -2.86 16.58 4.15
C ARG A 14 -2.87 18.07 4.42
N ARG A 15 -3.52 18.86 3.54
CA ARG A 15 -3.62 20.31 3.69
C ARG A 15 -4.23 20.71 5.02
N ILE A 16 -5.34 20.06 5.40
CA ILE A 16 -6.02 20.33 6.66
C ILE A 16 -5.10 19.97 7.84
N LEU A 17 -4.45 18.82 7.81
CA LEU A 17 -3.59 18.39 8.92
C LEU A 17 -2.34 19.28 9.05
N GLU A 18 -1.71 19.67 7.94
CA GLU A 18 -0.62 20.63 7.93
C GLU A 18 -1.03 21.96 8.56
N ALA A 19 -2.20 22.50 8.19
CA ALA A 19 -2.74 23.72 8.80
C ALA A 19 -2.99 23.56 10.31
N ILE A 20 -3.55 22.41 10.74
CA ILE A 20 -3.71 22.09 12.17
C ILE A 20 -2.36 22.05 12.88
N LEU A 21 -1.36 21.39 12.30
CA LEU A 21 -0.02 21.26 12.86
C LEU A 21 0.67 22.62 13.00
N ASN A 22 0.51 23.51 12.02
CA ASN A 22 1.03 24.88 12.05
C ASN A 22 0.31 25.76 13.09
N GLY A 23 -0.80 25.29 13.66
CA GLY A 23 -1.61 26.05 14.60
C GLY A 23 -2.42 27.16 13.92
N GLU A 24 -2.68 27.02 12.63
CA GLU A 24 -3.50 27.96 11.87
C GLU A 24 -4.94 27.92 12.36
N LYS A 25 -5.59 29.09 12.40
CA LYS A 25 -7.02 29.17 12.66
C LYS A 25 -7.76 28.87 11.35
N ILE A 26 -8.39 27.70 11.27
CA ILE A 26 -9.04 27.24 10.04
C ILE A 26 -10.50 27.70 10.02
N GLU A 27 -10.75 28.80 9.31
CA GLU A 27 -12.10 29.32 9.07
C GLU A 27 -12.70 28.73 7.78
N THR A 28 -14.02 28.84 7.62
CA THR A 28 -14.78 28.20 6.52
C THR A 28 -14.26 28.56 5.13
N ASP A 29 -13.82 29.80 4.92
CA ASP A 29 -13.31 30.26 3.63
C ASP A 29 -11.91 29.73 3.34
N GLY A 30 -11.07 29.57 4.38
CA GLY A 30 -9.79 28.87 4.28
C GLY A 30 -10.00 27.39 3.96
N LEU A 31 -10.98 26.76 4.62
CA LEU A 31 -11.30 25.36 4.43
C LEU A 31 -11.80 25.04 3.01
N ARG A 32 -12.61 25.91 2.41
CA ARG A 32 -13.05 25.77 1.00
C ARG A 32 -11.90 25.71 0.00
N LYS A 33 -10.77 26.37 0.30
CA LYS A 33 -9.57 26.34 -0.56
C LYS A 33 -8.75 25.06 -0.38
N MET A 34 -8.87 24.41 0.78
CA MET A 34 -8.13 23.19 1.11
C MET A 34 -8.84 21.92 0.65
N VAL A 35 -10.17 21.91 0.70
CA VAL A 35 -11.01 20.74 0.43
C VAL A 35 -11.30 20.57 -1.07
N ASP A 36 -10.90 19.43 -1.63
CA ASP A 36 -11.26 19.02 -2.99
C ASP A 36 -12.77 18.75 -3.12
N TRP A 37 -13.35 19.06 -4.28
CA TRP A 37 -14.78 18.90 -4.56
C TRP A 37 -15.30 17.46 -4.43
N ARG A 38 -14.42 16.45 -4.54
CA ARG A 38 -14.77 15.04 -4.34
C ARG A 38 -14.99 14.68 -2.87
N THR A 39 -14.70 15.58 -1.95
CA THR A 39 -14.89 15.36 -0.51
C THR A 39 -16.38 15.32 -0.21
N LYS A 40 -16.87 14.18 0.31
CA LYS A 40 -18.29 13.95 0.58
C LYS A 40 -18.83 14.73 1.79
N ALA A 41 -17.97 14.98 2.77
CA ALA A 41 -18.35 15.73 3.97
C ALA A 41 -18.53 17.21 3.66
N SER A 42 -19.53 17.85 4.27
CA SER A 42 -19.75 19.28 4.08
C SER A 42 -18.63 20.10 4.73
N ILE A 43 -18.36 21.30 4.21
CA ILE A 43 -17.38 22.23 4.80
C ILE A 43 -17.72 22.51 6.28
N THR A 44 -19.01 22.62 6.61
CA THR A 44 -19.47 22.86 7.98
C THR A 44 -19.11 21.70 8.91
N ASP A 45 -19.31 20.46 8.46
CA ASP A 45 -18.97 19.26 9.27
C ASP A 45 -17.47 19.16 9.51
N ILE A 46 -16.67 19.41 8.46
CA ILE A 46 -15.22 19.42 8.56
C ILE A 46 -14.75 20.53 9.51
N ALA A 47 -15.32 21.74 9.40
CA ALA A 47 -14.99 22.86 10.29
C ALA A 47 -15.31 22.55 11.76
N ASN A 48 -16.46 21.90 12.02
CA ASN A 48 -16.83 21.48 13.37
C ASN A 48 -15.90 20.40 13.92
N ALA A 49 -15.44 19.47 13.08
CA ALA A 49 -14.53 18.40 13.49
C ALA A 49 -13.12 18.93 13.84
N ILE A 50 -12.59 19.86 13.05
CA ILE A 50 -11.19 20.33 13.20
C ILE A 50 -11.03 21.45 14.23
N ASN A 51 -12.06 22.26 14.47
CA ASN A 51 -12.02 23.37 15.43
C ASN A 51 -12.34 22.94 16.87
N GLY A 52 -12.07 21.68 17.22
CA GLY A 52 -12.11 21.21 18.60
C GLY A 52 -10.99 21.80 19.48
N ARG A 53 -10.87 21.34 20.72
CA ARG A 53 -9.84 21.82 21.66
C ARG A 53 -8.45 21.19 21.39
N ILE A 54 -7.77 21.64 20.34
CA ILE A 54 -6.40 21.22 20.02
C ILE A 54 -5.39 22.16 20.69
N ARG A 55 -4.78 21.70 21.78
CA ARG A 55 -3.72 22.42 22.50
C ARG A 55 -2.37 22.20 21.83
N ARG A 56 -1.37 23.01 22.21
CA ARG A 56 0.01 22.88 21.70
C ARG A 56 0.55 21.45 21.79
N HIS A 57 0.44 20.80 22.95
CA HIS A 57 0.96 19.43 23.11
C HIS A 57 0.26 18.40 22.20
N HIS A 58 -1.03 18.59 21.87
CA HIS A 58 -1.70 17.72 20.88
C HIS A 58 -1.09 17.92 19.50
N ARG A 59 -0.78 19.16 19.10
CA ARG A 59 -0.10 19.44 17.82
C ARG A 59 1.31 18.86 17.80
N ASP A 60 2.03 18.95 18.91
CA ASP A 60 3.38 18.37 19.02
C ASP A 60 3.32 16.84 18.84
N MET A 61 2.38 16.16 19.50
CA MET A 61 2.16 14.71 19.31
C MET A 61 1.76 14.35 17.88
N LEU A 62 0.80 15.08 17.29
CA LEU A 62 0.39 14.86 15.90
C LEU A 62 1.56 15.08 14.93
N ARG A 63 2.47 16.02 15.23
CA ARG A 63 3.65 16.27 14.40
C ARG A 63 4.59 15.08 14.38
N TYR A 64 4.88 14.47 15.53
CA TYR A 64 5.71 13.25 15.57
C TYR A 64 5.12 12.12 14.74
N HIS A 65 3.81 11.90 14.81
CA HIS A 65 3.14 10.90 13.99
C HIS A 65 3.17 11.26 12.50
N TRP A 66 2.97 12.54 12.15
CA TRP A 66 2.99 13.02 10.78
C TRP A 66 4.36 12.85 10.13
N GLU A 67 5.42 13.26 10.83
CA GLU A 67 6.80 13.10 10.37
C GLU A 67 7.16 11.63 10.21
N HIS A 68 6.78 10.77 11.15
CA HIS A 68 7.02 9.33 11.05
C HIS A 68 6.25 8.70 9.88
N MET A 69 5.01 9.12 9.63
CA MET A 69 4.27 8.69 8.44
C MET A 69 4.99 9.11 7.16
N GLY A 70 5.46 10.36 7.07
CA GLY A 70 6.22 10.84 5.92
C GLY A 70 7.49 10.02 5.68
N TYR A 71 8.25 9.73 6.74
CA TYR A 71 9.42 8.86 6.68
C TYR A 71 9.09 7.46 6.14
N LEU A 72 8.01 6.83 6.62
CA LEU A 72 7.60 5.51 6.15
C LEU A 72 7.18 5.54 4.67
N GLU A 73 6.46 6.57 4.24
CA GLU A 73 6.08 6.75 2.83
C GLU A 73 7.31 6.87 1.92
N GLU A 74 8.30 7.70 2.31
CA GLU A 74 9.56 7.84 1.57
C GLU A 74 10.37 6.53 1.55
N THR A 75 10.41 5.82 2.68
CA THR A 75 11.12 4.54 2.79
C THR A 75 10.49 3.49 1.88
N ILE A 76 9.16 3.42 1.81
CA ILE A 76 8.44 2.50 0.91
C ILE A 76 8.79 2.83 -0.54
N GLU A 77 8.73 4.10 -0.95
CA GLU A 77 9.06 4.51 -2.32
C GLU A 77 10.51 4.18 -2.70
N GLU A 78 11.44 4.27 -1.76
CA GLU A 78 12.84 3.91 -1.99
C GLU A 78 13.00 2.38 -2.13
N LEU A 79 12.34 1.59 -1.29
CA LEU A 79 12.35 0.13 -1.40
C LEU A 79 11.72 -0.35 -2.71
N GLU A 80 10.63 0.28 -3.17
CA GLU A 80 10.00 -0.03 -4.46
C GLU A 80 10.96 0.20 -5.64
N LYS A 81 11.77 1.27 -5.60
CA LYS A 81 12.81 1.51 -6.62
C LYS A 81 13.90 0.46 -6.58
N GLN A 82 14.36 0.07 -5.38
CA GLN A 82 15.36 -0.98 -5.24
C GLN A 82 14.85 -2.33 -5.78
N ILE A 83 13.58 -2.66 -5.52
CA ILE A 83 12.92 -3.84 -6.09
C ILE A 83 12.91 -3.75 -7.63
N GLU A 84 12.53 -2.61 -8.22
CA GLU A 84 12.54 -2.44 -9.69
C GLU A 84 13.94 -2.61 -10.29
N GLN A 85 14.99 -2.15 -9.60
CA GLN A 85 16.38 -2.35 -10.02
C GLN A 85 16.80 -3.82 -9.97
N LEU A 86 16.48 -4.52 -8.87
CA LEU A 86 16.80 -5.94 -8.69
C LEU A 86 16.06 -6.83 -9.68
N LEU A 87 14.86 -6.42 -10.11
CA LEU A 87 14.07 -7.13 -11.13
C LEU A 87 14.53 -6.83 -12.57
N SER A 88 15.42 -5.86 -12.79
CA SER A 88 15.87 -5.50 -14.14
C SER A 88 16.41 -6.67 -14.98
N PRO A 89 17.13 -7.66 -14.42
CA PRO A 89 17.55 -8.86 -15.15
C PRO A 89 16.40 -9.80 -15.53
N TYR A 90 15.25 -9.72 -14.85
CA TYR A 90 14.12 -10.65 -14.94
C TYR A 90 12.87 -10.03 -15.57
N ARG A 91 13.04 -9.00 -16.40
CA ARG A 91 11.92 -8.24 -16.99
C ARG A 91 10.95 -9.13 -17.76
N LYS A 92 11.46 -10.12 -18.49
CA LYS A 92 10.65 -11.03 -19.29
C LYS A 92 9.77 -11.91 -18.40
N GLU A 93 10.33 -12.43 -17.32
CA GLU A 93 9.62 -13.24 -16.33
C GLU A 93 8.56 -12.41 -15.61
N VAL A 94 8.87 -11.16 -15.26
CA VAL A 94 7.90 -10.22 -14.68
C VAL A 94 6.73 -9.97 -15.64
N GLU A 95 7.00 -9.72 -16.93
CA GLU A 95 5.95 -9.49 -17.94
C GLU A 95 5.05 -10.71 -18.13
N LEU A 96 5.63 -11.92 -18.11
CA LEU A 96 4.85 -13.16 -18.21
C LEU A 96 3.95 -13.36 -16.99
N LEU A 97 4.45 -13.08 -15.79
CA LEU A 97 3.69 -13.20 -14.54
C LEU A 97 2.59 -12.12 -14.44
N ASP A 98 2.89 -10.87 -14.78
CA ASP A 98 1.94 -9.74 -14.80
C ASP A 98 0.80 -9.95 -15.84
N GLY A 99 1.01 -10.85 -16.82
CA GLY A 99 -0.02 -11.27 -17.77
C GLY A 99 -1.06 -12.24 -17.20
N ILE A 100 -0.82 -12.83 -16.02
CA ILE A 100 -1.78 -13.72 -15.36
C ILE A 100 -2.87 -12.88 -14.70
N THR A 101 -4.14 -13.14 -15.02
CA THR A 101 -5.28 -12.44 -14.40
C THR A 101 -5.21 -12.51 -12.88
N GLY A 102 -5.21 -11.34 -12.23
CA GLY A 102 -5.12 -11.23 -10.76
C GLY A 102 -3.69 -11.15 -10.21
N VAL A 103 -2.67 -11.31 -11.05
CA VAL A 103 -1.27 -11.04 -10.73
C VAL A 103 -0.93 -9.64 -11.23
N ASN A 104 -0.24 -8.87 -10.39
CA ASN A 104 0.34 -7.59 -10.78
C ASN A 104 1.87 -7.66 -10.62
N LYS A 105 2.59 -6.63 -11.07
CA LYS A 105 4.06 -6.55 -10.93
C LYS A 105 4.59 -6.77 -9.52
N ALA A 106 3.88 -6.33 -8.47
CA ALA A 106 4.30 -6.56 -7.09
C ALA A 106 4.18 -8.05 -6.72
N ALA A 107 3.09 -8.71 -7.10
CA ALA A 107 2.94 -10.15 -6.95
C ALA A 107 3.94 -10.94 -7.81
N ALA A 108 4.25 -10.47 -9.03
CA ALA A 108 5.29 -11.04 -9.87
C ALA A 108 6.68 -10.94 -9.19
N ALA A 109 6.99 -9.81 -8.57
CA ALA A 109 8.20 -9.63 -7.77
C ALA A 109 8.27 -10.64 -6.62
N THR A 110 7.17 -10.82 -5.88
CA THR A 110 7.08 -11.84 -4.82
C THR A 110 7.32 -13.24 -5.36
N PHE A 111 6.70 -13.61 -6.48
CA PHE A 111 6.94 -14.92 -7.09
C PHE A 111 8.42 -15.14 -7.40
N ILE A 112 9.07 -14.20 -8.10
CA ILE A 112 10.49 -14.29 -8.45
C ILE A 112 11.38 -14.36 -7.21
N ALA A 113 11.07 -13.60 -6.16
CA ALA A 113 11.83 -13.61 -4.91
C ALA A 113 11.74 -14.96 -4.18
N GLU A 114 10.58 -15.61 -4.21
CA GLU A 114 10.31 -16.84 -3.45
C GLU A 114 10.70 -18.11 -4.22
N MET A 115 10.38 -18.18 -5.52
CA MET A 115 10.61 -19.39 -6.33
C MET A 115 11.87 -19.31 -7.22
N GLY A 116 12.45 -18.12 -7.38
CA GLY A 116 13.47 -17.84 -8.37
C GLY A 116 12.92 -17.84 -9.81
N VAL A 117 13.82 -17.78 -10.79
CA VAL A 117 13.46 -17.88 -12.23
C VAL A 117 13.85 -19.23 -12.84
N ASP A 118 14.65 -20.03 -12.14
CA ASP A 118 15.05 -21.35 -12.59
C ASP A 118 14.01 -22.39 -12.18
N MET A 119 13.19 -22.80 -13.13
CA MET A 119 12.14 -23.80 -12.89
C MET A 119 12.69 -25.24 -12.81
N SER A 120 13.97 -25.48 -13.09
CA SER A 120 14.58 -26.81 -13.01
C SER A 120 14.68 -27.33 -11.57
N VAL A 121 14.62 -26.42 -10.58
CA VAL A 121 14.58 -26.76 -9.14
C VAL A 121 13.30 -27.52 -8.77
N PHE A 122 12.24 -27.40 -9.58
CA PHE A 122 11.00 -28.17 -9.43
C PHE A 122 10.96 -29.32 -10.42
N LYS A 123 10.68 -30.54 -9.92
CA LYS A 123 10.54 -31.74 -10.77
C LYS A 123 9.42 -31.62 -11.81
N SER A 124 8.37 -30.86 -11.50
CA SER A 124 7.27 -30.55 -12.42
C SER A 124 6.42 -29.39 -11.90
N ALA A 125 5.55 -28.83 -12.75
CA ALA A 125 4.59 -27.81 -12.35
C ALA A 125 3.69 -28.24 -11.17
N LYS A 126 3.39 -29.53 -11.03
CA LYS A 126 2.64 -30.06 -9.87
C LYS A 126 3.40 -29.89 -8.56
N HIS A 127 4.73 -30.01 -8.59
CA HIS A 127 5.56 -29.81 -7.41
C HIS A 127 5.61 -28.33 -7.02
N LEU A 128 5.69 -27.43 -7.99
CA LEU A 128 5.56 -25.99 -7.73
C LEU A 128 4.19 -25.65 -7.11
N ALA A 129 3.10 -26.16 -7.68
CA ALA A 129 1.76 -25.94 -7.14
C ALA A 129 1.58 -26.50 -5.72
N SER A 130 2.19 -27.66 -5.43
CA SER A 130 2.21 -28.23 -4.08
C SER A 130 3.04 -27.38 -3.11
N TRP A 131 4.19 -26.86 -3.54
CA TRP A 131 5.03 -25.99 -2.73
C TRP A 131 4.35 -24.66 -2.43
N ALA A 132 3.66 -24.07 -3.41
CA ALA A 132 2.90 -22.84 -3.27
C ALA A 132 1.59 -23.01 -2.45
N GLY A 133 1.26 -24.23 -2.01
CA GLY A 133 0.06 -24.50 -1.22
C GLY A 133 -1.27 -24.36 -1.98
N VAL A 134 -1.23 -24.31 -3.32
CA VAL A 134 -2.42 -24.19 -4.19
C VAL A 134 -2.86 -25.52 -4.81
N SER A 135 -2.13 -26.60 -4.52
CA SER A 135 -2.57 -27.94 -4.89
C SER A 135 -3.78 -28.35 -4.05
N PRO A 136 -4.86 -28.89 -4.66
CA PRO A 136 -6.00 -29.40 -3.90
C PRO A 136 -5.51 -30.42 -2.86
N GLY A 137 -5.88 -30.21 -1.59
CA GLY A 137 -5.58 -31.17 -0.54
C GLY A 137 -6.23 -32.51 -0.87
N ASN A 138 -5.44 -33.58 -0.99
CA ASN A 138 -5.98 -34.93 -1.05
C ASN A 138 -6.22 -35.40 0.39
N TYR A 139 -7.31 -34.93 1.03
CA TYR A 139 -7.74 -35.42 2.34
C TYR A 139 -8.34 -36.83 2.21
N GLU A 140 -7.49 -37.79 1.89
CA GLU A 140 -7.82 -39.21 1.88
C GLU A 140 -7.25 -39.87 3.14
N SER A 141 -8.10 -40.06 4.15
CA SER A 141 -7.82 -41.00 5.24
C SER A 141 -8.52 -42.32 4.93
N ALA A 142 -7.77 -43.43 4.90
CA ALA A 142 -8.32 -44.78 4.68
C ALA A 142 -9.16 -44.94 3.40
N GLY A 143 -8.73 -44.32 2.28
CA GLY A 143 -9.38 -44.47 0.97
C GLY A 143 -10.75 -43.79 0.86
N LYS A 144 -11.13 -42.94 1.80
CA LYS A 144 -12.33 -42.08 1.70
C LYS A 144 -11.90 -40.64 1.49
N LYS A 145 -12.41 -40.03 0.42
CA LYS A 145 -12.41 -38.59 0.24
C LYS A 145 -13.43 -37.99 1.19
N ASN A 146 -12.97 -37.15 2.11
CA ASN A 146 -13.88 -36.29 2.86
C ASN A 146 -14.08 -35.03 2.01
N GLU A 147 -15.31 -34.86 1.52
CA GLU A 147 -15.78 -33.68 0.77
C GLU A 147 -16.30 -32.60 1.73
#